data_AF-A0AAV5VI35-F1
#
_entry.id   AF-A0AAV5VI35-F1
#
_cell.length_a   1.000
_cell.length_b   1.000
_cell.length_c   1.000
_cell.angle_alpha   90.00
_cell.angle_beta   90.00
_cell.angle_gamma   90.00
#
_symmetry.space_group_name_H-M   'P 1'
#
loop_
_entity.id
_entity.type
_entity.pdbx_description
1 polymer ?
#
loop_
_entity_poly.entity_id
_entity_poly.type
_entity_poly.pdbx_seq_one_letter_code
_entity_poly.pdbx_strand_id
1 'polypeptide(L)'
;MASLEFEKITPIFENLIPHQASDGTIFHASYGKSTIFVLYNGQKVTPIKSWDGEIIWNCYECFGDALYFKTSTYKIYKATFHPPGKFQVTFIRDLKNGESCNGNMLLSREINGRKVIYRACDDPKNGIIVDV
;
A
#
# COMPACT_ATOMS: atom_id res chain seq x y z
N MET A 1 14.04 -16.95 -36.21
CA MET A 1 13.05 -16.38 -35.27
C MET A 1 13.36 -16.97 -33.90
N ALA A 2 13.63 -16.15 -32.89
CA ALA A 2 13.86 -16.64 -31.54
C ALA A 2 12.50 -16.86 -30.85
N SER A 3 12.24 -18.07 -30.37
CA SER A 3 11.05 -18.39 -29.56
C SER A 3 11.37 -18.17 -28.09
N LEU A 4 10.52 -17.39 -27.42
CA LEU A 4 10.53 -17.28 -25.96
C LEU A 4 9.68 -18.43 -25.41
N GLU A 5 10.30 -19.31 -24.63
CA GLU A 5 9.59 -20.28 -23.81
C GLU A 5 9.42 -19.69 -22.40
N PHE A 6 8.16 -19.59 -21.96
CA PHE A 6 7.81 -19.13 -20.62
C PHE A 6 7.41 -20.32 -19.78
N GLU A 7 8.13 -20.57 -18.69
CA GLU A 7 7.76 -21.59 -17.71
C GLU A 7 6.81 -20.97 -16.67
N LYS A 8 5.67 -21.62 -16.46
CA LYS A 8 4.60 -21.11 -15.58
C LYS A 8 4.94 -21.39 -14.13
N ILE A 9 5.41 -20.38 -13.40
CA ILE A 9 5.42 -20.42 -11.93
C ILE A 9 3.98 -20.29 -11.45
N THR A 10 3.56 -21.13 -10.50
CA THR A 10 2.24 -21.02 -9.86
C THR A 10 2.44 -20.38 -8.48
N PRO A 11 2.20 -19.07 -8.30
CA PRO A 11 2.14 -18.50 -6.98
C PRO A 11 0.76 -18.88 -6.40
N ILE A 12 0.70 -19.95 -5.59
CA ILE A 12 -0.49 -20.24 -4.79
C ILE A 12 -0.47 -19.26 -3.62
N PHE A 13 -1.12 -18.12 -3.85
CA PHE A 13 -1.16 -17.01 -2.93
C PHE A 13 -2.62 -16.75 -2.57
N GLU A 14 -3.21 -17.66 -1.78
CA GLU A 14 -4.55 -17.48 -1.24
C GLU A 14 -4.61 -16.17 -0.42
N ASN A 15 -5.59 -15.32 -0.73
CA ASN A 15 -5.86 -14.04 -0.06
C ASN A 15 -4.80 -12.94 -0.23
N LEU A 16 -4.05 -12.95 -1.34
CA LEU A 16 -3.11 -11.88 -1.69
C LEU A 16 -3.64 -11.08 -2.88
N ILE A 17 -3.83 -9.78 -2.68
CA ILE A 17 -4.19 -8.86 -3.75
C ILE A 17 -2.88 -8.17 -4.20
N PRO A 18 -2.49 -8.29 -5.48
CA PRO A 18 -1.33 -7.58 -6.00
C PRO A 18 -1.67 -6.11 -6.28
N HIS A 19 -0.73 -5.22 -5.95
CA HIS A 19 -0.81 -3.78 -6.23
C HIS A 19 0.44 -3.34 -6.97
N GLN A 20 0.26 -2.70 -8.13
CA GLN A 20 1.36 -2.28 -8.99
C GLN A 20 1.69 -0.80 -8.77
N ALA A 21 2.95 -0.52 -8.45
CA ALA A 21 3.50 0.82 -8.40
C ALA A 21 3.89 1.33 -9.80
N SER A 22 4.10 2.65 -9.94
CA SER A 22 4.36 3.31 -11.22
C SER A 22 5.70 2.91 -11.86
N ASP A 23 6.64 2.39 -11.06
CA ASP A 23 7.93 1.86 -11.52
C ASP A 23 7.84 0.41 -12.00
N GLY A 24 6.64 -0.19 -11.96
CA GLY A 24 6.38 -1.58 -12.32
C GLY A 24 6.55 -2.57 -11.17
N THR A 25 6.95 -2.12 -9.97
CA THR A 25 7.05 -2.99 -8.79
C THR A 25 5.66 -3.50 -8.41
N ILE A 26 5.51 -4.81 -8.26
CA ILE A 26 4.27 -5.44 -7.79
C ILE A 26 4.43 -5.81 -6.31
N PHE A 27 3.68 -5.11 -5.47
CA PHE A 27 3.55 -5.41 -4.06
C PHE A 27 2.42 -6.41 -3.83
N HIS A 28 2.67 -7.36 -2.95
CA HIS A 28 1.67 -8.31 -2.47
C HIS A 28 1.46 -8.06 -0.98
N ALA A 29 0.23 -7.75 -0.58
CA ALA A 29 -0.13 -7.55 0.82
C ALA A 29 -1.18 -8.58 1.25
N SER A 30 -1.00 -9.18 2.43
CA SER A 30 -1.99 -10.06 3.06
C SER A 30 -2.64 -9.34 4.23
N TYR A 31 -3.96 -9.19 4.15
CA TYR A 31 -4.79 -8.92 5.33
C TYR A 31 -4.66 -10.07 6.36
N GLY A 32 -4.72 -9.75 7.65
CA GLY A 32 -4.70 -10.70 8.78
C GLY A 32 -3.34 -11.36 9.08
N LYS A 33 -2.45 -11.48 8.08
CA LYS A 33 -1.09 -12.05 8.26
C LYS A 33 0.01 -11.00 8.38
N SER A 34 -0.34 -9.70 8.34
CA SER A 34 0.61 -8.59 8.46
C SER A 34 1.85 -8.77 7.57
N THR A 35 1.66 -9.20 6.33
CA THR A 35 2.77 -9.52 5.43
C THR A 35 2.70 -8.66 4.19
N ILE A 36 3.84 -8.09 3.81
CA ILE A 36 4.05 -7.40 2.53
C ILE A 36 5.27 -8.05 1.89
N PHE A 37 5.22 -8.32 0.60
CA PHE A 37 6.39 -8.77 -0.16
C PHE A 37 6.32 -8.29 -1.61
N VAL A 38 7.43 -8.41 -2.32
CA VAL A 38 7.51 -8.25 -3.78
C VAL A 38 8.12 -9.51 -4.39
N LEU A 39 7.83 -9.78 -5.65
CA LEU A 39 8.56 -10.77 -6.44
C LEU A 39 9.65 -10.07 -7.25
N TYR A 40 10.90 -10.45 -7.03
CA TYR A 40 12.06 -9.89 -7.75
C TYR A 40 12.96 -11.04 -8.19
N ASN A 41 13.26 -11.12 -9.49
CA ASN A 41 14.04 -12.21 -10.10
C ASN A 41 13.57 -13.62 -9.68
N GLY A 42 12.25 -13.84 -9.67
CA GLY A 42 11.64 -15.11 -9.26
C GLY A 42 11.70 -15.40 -7.76
N GLN A 43 12.24 -14.50 -6.94
CA GLN A 43 12.36 -14.65 -5.50
C GLN A 43 11.39 -13.74 -4.76
N LYS A 44 10.87 -14.23 -3.63
CA LYS A 44 10.08 -13.45 -2.69
C LYS A 44 11.01 -12.60 -1.83
N VAL A 45 10.88 -11.28 -1.93
CA VAL A 45 11.58 -10.33 -1.05
C VAL A 45 10.59 -9.77 -0.04
N THR A 46 10.85 -10.01 1.25
CA THR A 46 10.00 -9.57 2.37
C THR A 46 10.79 -8.57 3.21
N PRO A 47 10.23 -7.40 3.58
CA PRO A 47 10.91 -6.49 4.48
C PRO A 47 10.92 -7.07 5.90
N ILE A 48 11.91 -6.68 6.71
CA ILE A 48 11.83 -6.88 8.15
C ILE A 48 10.64 -6.05 8.66
N LYS A 49 9.73 -6.67 9.41
CA LYS A 49 8.56 -5.98 9.97
C LYS A 49 9.01 -4.83 10.87
N SER A 50 8.75 -3.60 10.44
CA SER A 50 9.09 -2.35 11.15
C SER A 50 7.88 -1.47 11.43
N TRP A 51 6.67 -2.05 11.36
CA TRP A 51 5.41 -1.38 11.64
C TRP A 51 4.66 -2.05 12.79
N ASP A 52 3.79 -1.28 13.40
CA ASP A 52 2.96 -1.69 14.53
C ASP A 52 1.54 -2.04 14.08
N GLY A 53 0.96 -3.05 14.72
CA GLY A 53 -0.35 -3.60 14.38
C GLY A 53 -0.39 -4.48 13.12
N GLU A 54 -1.61 -4.73 12.67
CA GLU A 54 -1.94 -5.55 11.50
C GLU A 54 -2.40 -4.71 10.32
N ILE A 55 -2.13 -5.15 9.09
CA ILE A 55 -2.62 -4.46 7.88
C ILE A 55 -4.13 -4.64 7.78
N ILE A 56 -4.86 -3.53 7.66
CA ILE A 56 -6.32 -3.53 7.57
C ILE A 56 -6.78 -3.86 6.16
N TRP A 57 -7.81 -4.72 6.06
CA TRP A 57 -8.44 -5.06 4.79
C TRP A 57 -8.90 -3.81 4.03
N ASN A 58 -8.67 -3.79 2.71
CA ASN A 58 -8.94 -2.66 1.81
C ASN A 58 -8.25 -1.32 2.14
N CYS A 59 -7.34 -1.24 3.12
CA CYS A 59 -6.57 -0.01 3.38
C CYS A 59 -5.09 -0.22 3.06
N TYR A 60 -4.82 -0.54 1.80
CA TYR A 60 -3.50 -0.56 1.19
C TYR A 60 -3.62 -0.30 -0.31
N GLU A 61 -2.75 0.54 -0.87
CA GLU A 61 -2.74 0.87 -2.31
C GLU A 61 -1.41 1.48 -2.73
N CYS A 62 -1.03 1.30 -4.00
CA CYS A 62 0.12 1.93 -4.59
C CYS A 62 -0.16 3.37 -5.05
N PHE A 63 0.69 4.30 -4.62
CA PHE A 63 0.75 5.66 -5.16
C PHE A 63 2.21 5.98 -5.53
N GLY A 64 2.44 6.31 -6.81
CA GLY A 64 3.81 6.45 -7.31
C GLY A 64 4.58 5.13 -7.20
N ASP A 65 5.81 5.20 -6.71
CA ASP A 65 6.77 4.09 -6.56
C ASP A 65 6.58 3.27 -5.27
N ALA A 66 5.45 3.43 -4.58
CA ALA A 66 5.31 2.94 -3.21
C ALA A 66 3.92 2.41 -2.90
N LEU A 67 3.90 1.39 -2.04
CA LEU A 67 2.68 0.90 -1.40
C LEU A 67 2.44 1.67 -0.10
N TYR A 68 1.29 2.31 0.02
CA TYR A 68 0.80 2.88 1.27
C TYR A 68 -0.16 1.91 1.94
N PHE A 69 -0.15 1.83 3.27
CA PHE A 69 -1.09 0.99 4.00
C PHE A 69 -1.39 1.51 5.41
N LYS A 70 -2.60 1.20 5.89
CA LYS A 70 -3.05 1.50 7.25
C LYS A 70 -2.99 0.25 8.11
N THR A 71 -2.60 0.42 9.37
CA THR A 71 -2.63 -0.66 10.37
C THR A 71 -3.78 -0.53 11.38
N SER A 72 -4.02 -1.62 12.13
CA SER A 72 -5.00 -1.68 13.22
C SER A 72 -4.73 -0.71 14.35
N THR A 73 -3.50 -0.19 14.46
CA THR A 73 -3.12 0.85 15.43
C THR A 73 -3.31 2.26 14.88
N TYR A 74 -4.10 2.41 13.81
CA TYR A 74 -4.44 3.69 13.17
C TYR A 74 -3.20 4.46 12.68
N LYS A 75 -2.16 3.74 12.26
CA LYS A 75 -0.94 4.31 11.69
C LYS A 75 -0.88 4.08 10.18
N ILE A 76 -0.28 5.03 9.46
CA ILE A 76 -0.04 4.96 8.02
C ILE A 76 1.46 4.74 7.78
N TYR A 77 1.76 3.76 6.94
CA TYR A 77 3.10 3.38 6.54
C TYR A 77 3.26 3.46 5.02
N LYS A 78 4.50 3.60 4.57
CA LYS A 78 4.94 3.56 3.18
C LYS A 78 5.95 2.43 3.01
N ALA A 79 5.69 1.53 2.09
CA ALA A 79 6.58 0.47 1.64
C ALA A 79 7.19 0.87 0.29
N THR A 80 8.52 0.82 0.20
CA THR A 80 9.28 1.07 -1.03
C THR A 80 10.22 -0.09 -1.29
N PHE A 81 10.44 -0.39 -2.57
CA PHE A 81 11.41 -1.39 -3.00
C PHE A 81 12.34 -0.77 -4.03
N HIS A 82 13.64 -0.77 -3.73
CA HIS A 82 14.69 -0.33 -4.62
C HIS A 82 15.58 -1.53 -4.96
N PRO A 83 15.32 -2.22 -6.09
CA PRO A 83 16.13 -3.34 -6.50
C PRO A 83 17.60 -2.92 -6.74
N PRO A 84 18.58 -3.79 -6.44
CA PRO A 84 18.43 -5.14 -5.90
C PRO A 84 18.38 -5.22 -4.36
N GLY A 85 18.50 -4.11 -3.63
CA GLY A 85 19.00 -4.16 -2.25
C GLY A 85 18.06 -3.72 -1.12
N LYS A 86 17.01 -2.93 -1.38
CA LYS A 86 16.32 -2.25 -0.28
C LYS A 86 14.80 -2.32 -0.36
N PHE A 87 14.22 -3.24 0.40
CA PHE A 87 12.82 -3.18 0.78
C PHE A 87 12.71 -2.47 2.14
N GLN A 88 12.20 -1.24 2.15
CA GLN A 88 12.02 -0.45 3.36
C GLN A 88 10.55 -0.14 3.61
N VAL A 89 10.14 -0.24 4.88
CA VAL A 89 8.87 0.28 5.37
C VAL A 89 9.14 1.42 6.34
N THR A 90 8.54 2.58 6.08
CA THR A 90 8.66 3.80 6.90
C THR A 90 7.31 4.21 7.46
N PHE A 91 7.28 4.59 8.73
CA PHE A 91 6.15 5.29 9.32
C PHE A 91 5.99 6.67 8.66
N ILE A 92 4.77 7.01 8.27
CA ILE A 92 4.44 8.31 7.68
C ILE A 92 3.80 9.22 8.73
N ARG A 93 2.70 8.74 9.34
CA ARG A 93 1.92 9.49 10.34
C ARG A 93 0.86 8.61 10.98
N ASP A 94 0.30 9.08 12.10
CA ASP A 94 -0.97 8.58 12.61
C ASP A 94 -2.15 9.06 11.73
N LEU A 95 -3.24 8.30 11.74
CA LEU A 95 -4.53 8.72 11.20
C LEU A 95 -5.05 9.87 12.06
N LYS A 96 -5.37 11.01 11.44
CA LYS A 96 -5.79 12.19 12.22
C LYS A 96 -7.22 12.00 12.73
N ASN A 97 -7.57 12.70 13.81
CA ASN A 97 -8.92 12.69 14.34
C ASN A 97 -9.94 13.13 13.26
N GLY A 98 -11.03 12.38 13.13
CA GLY A 98 -12.06 12.58 12.10
C GLY A 98 -11.67 12.09 10.70
N GLU A 99 -10.49 11.50 10.49
CA GLU A 99 -10.16 10.84 9.22
C GLU A 99 -10.76 9.43 9.15
N SER A 100 -11.28 9.07 7.97
CA SER A 100 -11.73 7.72 7.64
C SER A 100 -10.97 7.21 6.40
N CYS A 101 -10.64 5.92 6.37
CA CYS A 101 -10.11 5.26 5.17
C CYS A 101 -11.28 4.66 4.39
N ASN A 102 -11.51 5.11 3.16
CA ASN A 102 -12.64 4.70 2.31
C ASN A 102 -12.27 3.58 1.32
N GLY A 103 -11.24 2.79 1.63
CA GLY A 103 -10.66 1.86 0.68
C GLY A 103 -9.49 2.46 -0.11
N ASN A 104 -8.61 1.62 -0.65
CA ASN A 104 -7.51 1.97 -1.57
C ASN A 104 -6.66 3.16 -1.10
N MET A 105 -6.49 3.29 0.22
CA MET A 105 -5.78 4.41 0.86
C MET A 105 -6.26 5.81 0.43
N LEU A 106 -7.53 5.94 0.04
CA LEU A 106 -8.25 7.20 -0.06
C LEU A 106 -8.82 7.56 1.31
N LEU A 107 -8.36 8.67 1.84
CA LEU A 107 -8.76 9.18 3.14
C LEU A 107 -9.80 10.27 2.95
N SER A 108 -10.76 10.36 3.87
CA SER A 108 -11.69 11.48 3.94
C SER A 108 -11.70 12.13 5.30
N ARG A 109 -11.99 13.43 5.33
CA ARG A 109 -12.17 14.20 6.57
C ARG A 109 -13.11 15.37 6.33
N GLU A 110 -13.81 15.83 7.36
CA GLU A 110 -14.50 17.11 7.31
C GLU A 110 -13.55 18.27 7.64
N ILE A 111 -13.50 19.29 6.78
CA ILE A 111 -12.74 20.52 6.97
C ILE A 111 -13.69 21.69 6.70
N ASN A 112 -13.92 22.53 7.70
CA ASN A 112 -14.83 23.69 7.62
C ASN A 112 -16.24 23.31 7.11
N GLY A 113 -16.81 22.22 7.63
CA GLY A 113 -18.15 21.75 7.26
C GLY A 113 -18.25 21.05 5.89
N ARG A 114 -17.12 20.82 5.21
CA ARG A 114 -17.08 20.14 3.90
C ARG A 114 -16.30 18.84 3.99
N LYS A 115 -16.82 17.77 3.41
CA LYS A 115 -16.09 16.51 3.28
C LYS A 115 -15.05 16.64 2.17
N VAL A 116 -13.80 16.35 2.49
CA VAL A 116 -12.70 16.28 1.52
C VAL A 116 -12.20 14.84 1.41
N ILE A 117 -11.82 14.40 0.21
CA ILE A 117 -11.15 13.13 -0.06
C ILE A 117 -9.76 13.39 -0.64
N TYR A 118 -8.75 12.66 -0.17
CA TYR A 118 -7.35 12.82 -0.58
C TYR A 118 -6.61 11.49 -0.41
N ARG A 119 -5.45 11.34 -1.06
CA ARG A 119 -4.64 10.11 -0.93
C ARG A 119 -3.89 10.13 0.40
N ALA A 120 -3.49 8.96 0.89
CA ALA A 120 -2.70 8.85 2.11
C ALA A 120 -1.35 9.61 2.08
N CYS A 121 -0.82 9.87 0.88
CA CYS A 121 0.41 10.64 0.65
C CYS A 121 0.18 12.16 0.51
N ASP A 122 -1.07 12.62 0.41
CA ASP A 122 -1.38 14.02 0.14
C ASP A 122 -1.67 14.80 1.43
N ASP A 123 -1.50 16.12 1.39
CA ASP A 123 -2.05 17.00 2.42
C ASP A 123 -3.58 17.10 2.24
N PRO A 124 -4.39 16.91 3.30
CA PRO A 124 -5.84 17.12 3.24
C PRO A 124 -6.28 18.45 2.64
N LYS A 125 -5.47 19.52 2.75
CA LYS A 125 -5.73 20.83 2.14
C LYS A 125 -5.78 20.79 0.62
N ASN A 126 -5.13 19.81 0.01
CA ASN A 126 -5.13 19.56 -1.44
C ASN A 126 -6.18 18.53 -1.84
N GLY A 127 -7.04 18.11 -0.90
CA GLY A 127 -8.10 17.15 -1.15
C GLY A 127 -9.21 17.69 -2.05
N ILE A 128 -9.91 16.76 -2.68
CA ILE A 128 -11.08 17.03 -3.50
C ILE A 128 -12.28 17.16 -2.57
N ILE A 129 -12.98 18.29 -2.65
CA ILE A 129 -14.25 18.49 -1.95
C ILE A 129 -15.30 17.57 -2.60
N VAL A 130 -15.98 16.78 -1.78
CA VAL A 130 -17.12 15.96 -2.20
C VAL A 130 -18.37 16.51 -1.54
N ASP A 131 -19.28 17.07 -2.33
CA ASP A 131 -20.64 17.38 -1.87
C ASP A 131 -21.39 16.06 -1.70
N VAL A 132 -22.19 15.97 -0.63
CA VAL A 132 -23.10 14.86 -0.35
C VAL A 132 -24.52 15.30 -0.68
#